data_AF-A0A9E4EQZ6-F1
#
_entry.id   AF-A0A9E4EQZ6-F1
#
_cell.length_a   1.000
_cell.length_b   1.000
_cell.length_c   1.000
_cell.angle_alpha   90.00
_cell.angle_beta   90.00
_cell.angle_gamma   90.00
#
_symmetry.space_group_name_H-M   'P 1'
#
loop_
_entity.id
_entity.type
_entity.pdbx_description
1 polymer ?
#
loop_
_entity_poly.entity_id
_entity_poly.type
_entity_poly.pdbx_seq_one_letter_code
_entity_poly.pdbx_strand_id
1 'polypeptide(L)'
;MFAALIIVGAVTVLQAARIGRLGGGHLLITGVTPHYIAVSVIALDEGGPAVFASLIVLSSVFYLALAVWLPLLRRIIAPVVSGTVLMLIAAMIIPISFDRLKDVPEGASTAAGPCVAAVTLIVATVLVLRAPGKWRPWSLMIGIGAGCAAAAPFGLYDFGKLDVVSWVRIPDTGFPGLVLAPTAGFWALAPMFLIVTMI
;
A
#
# COMPACT_ATOMS: atom_id res chain seq x y z
N MET A 1 9.15 -0.06 5.53
CA MET A 1 8.43 -1.20 4.91
C MET A 1 8.24 -2.38 5.86
N PHE A 2 9.26 -2.87 6.57
CA PHE A 2 9.13 -4.04 7.46
C PHE A 2 8.05 -3.91 8.55
N ALA A 3 7.93 -2.74 9.19
CA ALA A 3 6.86 -2.48 10.16
C ALA A 3 5.46 -2.67 9.55
N ALA A 4 5.25 -2.18 8.32
CA ALA A 4 3.97 -2.32 7.63
C ALA A 4 3.62 -3.80 7.36
N LEU A 5 4.60 -4.63 6.97
CA LEU A 5 4.38 -6.07 6.76
C LEU A 5 3.98 -6.79 8.05
N ILE A 6 4.66 -6.47 9.17
CA ILE A 6 4.33 -7.05 10.48
C ILE A 6 2.93 -6.63 10.91
N ILE A 7 2.60 -5.34 10.79
CA ILE A 7 1.28 -4.81 11.17
C ILE A 7 0.18 -5.42 10.29
N VAL A 8 0.36 -5.48 8.97
CA VAL A 8 -0.61 -6.08 8.04
C VAL A 8 -0.81 -7.57 8.31
N GLY A 9 0.28 -8.30 8.59
CA GLY A 9 0.21 -9.70 8.99
C GLY A 9 -0.57 -9.89 10.29
N ALA A 10 -0.26 -9.10 11.31
CA ALA A 10 -0.97 -9.14 12.59
C ALA A 10 -2.45 -8.78 12.46
N VAL A 11 -2.79 -7.76 11.66
CA VAL A 11 -4.18 -7.37 11.39
C VAL A 11 -4.91 -8.47 10.62
N THR A 12 -4.27 -9.11 9.64
CA THR A 12 -4.88 -10.22 8.89
C THR A 12 -5.14 -11.42 9.82
N VAL A 13 -4.21 -11.73 10.73
CA VAL A 13 -4.41 -12.74 11.77
C VAL A 13 -5.56 -12.35 12.70
N LEU A 14 -5.65 -11.08 13.13
CA LEU A 14 -6.75 -10.59 13.95
C LEU A 14 -8.11 -10.66 13.22
N GLN A 15 -8.14 -10.46 11.90
CA GLN A 15 -9.38 -10.59 11.13
C GLN A 15 -9.83 -12.06 11.02
N ALA A 16 -8.88 -12.99 10.90
CA ALA A 16 -9.13 -14.41 10.84
C ALA A 16 -9.47 -15.00 12.23
N ALA A 17 -8.71 -14.65 13.26
CA ALA A 17 -8.89 -15.05 14.63
C ALA A 17 -9.95 -14.15 15.26
N ARG A 18 -11.19 -14.63 15.36
CA ARG A 18 -12.29 -13.91 16.01
C ARG A 18 -12.02 -13.76 17.52
N ILE A 19 -11.21 -12.77 17.90
CA ILE A 19 -10.87 -12.47 19.30
C ILE A 19 -11.99 -11.61 19.89
N GLY A 20 -12.98 -12.26 20.50
CA GLY A 20 -14.12 -11.60 21.14
C GLY A 20 -15.04 -10.89 20.12
N ARG A 21 -15.21 -9.57 20.26
CA ARG A 21 -15.98 -8.72 19.33
C ARG A 21 -15.14 -8.20 18.15
N LEU A 22 -13.84 -8.46 18.14
CA LEU A 22 -12.91 -8.03 17.10
C LEU A 22 -12.62 -9.19 16.14
N GLY A 23 -12.48 -8.86 14.85
CA GLY A 23 -12.22 -9.81 13.78
C GLY A 23 -13.49 -10.38 13.14
N GLY A 24 -13.47 -10.48 11.80
CA GLY A 24 -14.59 -11.00 11.00
C GLY A 24 -14.78 -12.53 11.09
N GLY A 25 -13.80 -13.27 11.61
CA GLY A 25 -13.81 -14.74 11.62
C GLY A 25 -13.67 -15.37 10.23
N HIS A 26 -13.23 -14.57 9.26
CA HIS A 26 -13.04 -14.96 7.86
C HIS A 26 -11.64 -14.51 7.43
N LEU A 27 -11.03 -15.23 6.49
CA LEU A 27 -9.73 -14.87 5.94
C LEU A 27 -9.86 -13.64 5.04
N LEU A 28 -9.78 -12.46 5.65
CA LEU A 28 -9.75 -11.17 4.98
C LEU A 28 -8.30 -10.70 4.92
N ILE A 29 -7.66 -10.92 3.77
CA ILE A 29 -6.31 -10.42 3.52
C ILE A 29 -6.37 -8.89 3.54
N THR A 30 -5.82 -8.31 4.60
CA THR A 30 -5.76 -6.86 4.75
C THR A 30 -4.48 -6.37 4.09
N GLY A 31 -4.48 -5.13 3.60
CA GLY A 31 -3.32 -4.55 2.91
C GLY A 31 -3.28 -3.04 3.05
N VAL A 32 -2.15 -2.45 2.68
CA VAL A 32 -2.01 -0.99 2.63
C VAL A 32 -2.73 -0.47 1.39
N THR A 33 -3.63 0.49 1.57
CA THR A 33 -4.40 1.09 0.48
C THR A 33 -3.62 2.23 -0.19
N PRO A 34 -3.52 2.25 -1.53
CA PRO A 34 -2.77 3.26 -2.26
C PRO A 34 -3.37 4.67 -2.20
N HIS A 35 -4.63 4.84 -1.78
CA HIS A 35 -5.32 6.16 -1.74
C HIS A 35 -4.67 7.14 -0.78
N TYR A 36 -3.96 6.64 0.23
CA TYR A 36 -3.25 7.49 1.19
C TYR A 36 -1.94 8.04 0.66
N ILE A 37 -1.38 7.52 -0.45
CA ILE A 37 -0.02 7.89 -0.89
C ILE A 37 0.13 9.40 -1.09
N ALA A 38 -0.77 10.03 -1.86
CA ALA A 38 -0.68 11.46 -2.16
C ALA A 38 -0.85 12.32 -0.90
N VAL A 39 -1.85 12.00 -0.09
CA VAL A 39 -2.20 12.76 1.13
C VAL A 39 -1.12 12.60 2.21
N SER A 40 -0.51 11.42 2.31
CA SER A 40 0.63 11.17 3.20
C SER A 40 1.85 12.02 2.82
N VAL A 41 2.14 12.17 1.53
CA VAL A 41 3.27 13.00 1.09
C VAL A 41 3.05 14.46 1.47
N ILE A 42 1.87 15.01 1.16
CA ILE A 42 1.53 16.40 1.51
C ILE A 42 1.60 16.64 3.02
N ALA A 43 1.06 15.72 3.83
CA ALA A 43 1.07 15.84 5.27
C ALA A 43 2.47 15.78 5.89
N LEU A 44 3.36 14.96 5.31
CA LEU A 44 4.75 14.89 5.74
C LEU A 44 5.53 16.15 5.38
N ASP A 45 5.25 16.74 4.21
CA ASP A 45 5.92 17.96 3.75
C ASP A 45 5.46 19.20 4.54
N GLU A 46 4.15 19.37 4.73
CA GLU A 46 3.58 20.55 5.40
C GLU A 46 3.57 20.46 6.93
N GLY A 47 3.29 19.28 7.48
CA GLY A 47 3.05 19.08 8.92
C GLY A 47 4.11 18.26 9.64
N GLY A 48 4.98 17.56 8.90
CA GLY A 48 5.97 16.66 9.45
C GLY A 48 5.40 15.34 10.03
N PRO A 49 6.29 14.45 10.51
CA PRO A 49 5.93 13.08 10.91
C PRO A 49 4.92 12.98 12.07
N ALA A 50 4.97 13.90 13.03
CA ALA A 50 4.08 13.89 14.20
C ALA A 50 2.64 14.30 13.84
N VAL A 51 2.46 15.31 12.97
CA VAL A 51 1.14 15.72 12.46
C VAL A 51 0.55 14.61 11.60
N PHE A 52 1.36 14.01 10.72
CA PHE A 52 0.95 12.85 9.93
C PHE A 52 0.44 11.70 10.81
N ALA A 53 1.18 11.34 11.87
CA ALA A 53 0.76 10.29 12.81
C ALA A 53 -0.57 10.64 13.50
N SER A 54 -0.74 11.88 13.98
CA SER A 54 -2.01 12.33 14.57
C SER A 54 -3.18 12.28 13.58
N LEU A 55 -2.97 12.66 12.31
CA LEU A 55 -4.00 12.60 11.27
C LEU A 55 -4.44 11.17 10.95
N ILE A 56 -3.50 10.23 10.92
CA ILE A 56 -3.78 8.79 10.75
C ILE A 56 -4.59 8.25 11.94
N VAL A 57 -4.24 8.63 13.17
CA VAL A 57 -4.99 8.22 14.37
C VAL A 57 -6.41 8.78 14.33
N LEU A 58 -6.58 10.08 14.03
CA LEU A 58 -7.89 10.71 13.88
C LEU A 58 -8.74 9.98 12.83
N SER A 59 -8.14 9.72 11.67
CA SER A 59 -8.79 8.99 10.57
C SER A 59 -9.22 7.59 10.97
N SER A 60 -8.36 6.87 11.70
CA SER A 60 -8.64 5.52 12.17
C SER A 60 -9.80 5.48 13.16
N VAL A 61 -9.84 6.44 14.11
CA VAL A 61 -10.94 6.58 15.06
C VAL A 61 -12.23 6.95 14.34
N PHE A 62 -12.16 7.88 13.38
CA PHE A 62 -13.31 8.25 12.55
C PHE A 62 -13.84 7.03 11.76
N TYR A 63 -12.97 6.24 11.16
CA TYR A 63 -13.35 5.02 10.45
C TYR A 63 -14.06 4.01 11.35
N LEU A 64 -13.53 3.80 12.57
CA LEU A 64 -14.16 2.92 13.55
C LEU A 64 -15.54 3.43 13.99
N ALA A 65 -15.71 4.74 14.15
CA ALA A 65 -17.00 5.34 14.44
C ALA A 65 -17.97 5.15 13.26
N LEU A 66 -17.51 5.38 12.03
CA LEU A 66 -18.30 5.24 10.81
C LEU A 66 -18.70 3.77 10.56
N ALA A 67 -17.88 2.81 10.96
CA ALA A 67 -18.17 1.39 10.85
C ALA A 67 -19.45 0.96 11.59
N VAL A 68 -19.86 1.71 12.64
CA VAL A 68 -21.15 1.48 13.33
C VAL A 68 -22.35 1.80 12.42
N TRP A 69 -22.21 2.75 11.49
CA TRP A 69 -23.26 3.18 10.56
C TRP A 69 -23.16 2.54 9.18
N LEU A 70 -22.26 1.57 9.01
CA LEU A 70 -22.05 0.86 7.76
C LEU A 70 -23.33 0.26 7.14
N PRO A 71 -24.31 -0.27 7.91
CA PRO A 71 -25.57 -0.76 7.35
C PRO A 71 -26.38 0.34 6.62
N LEU A 72 -26.28 1.58 7.09
CA LEU A 72 -26.96 2.73 6.48
C LEU A 72 -26.21 3.21 5.23
N LEU A 73 -24.87 3.28 5.29
CA LEU A 73 -24.02 3.68 4.16
C LEU A 73 -24.11 2.71 2.98
N ARG A 74 -24.23 1.41 3.22
CA ARG A 74 -24.40 0.40 2.16
C ARG A 74 -25.63 0.64 1.28
N ARG A 75 -26.64 1.35 1.78
CA ARG A 75 -27.83 1.72 1.01
C ARG A 75 -27.59 2.90 0.05
N ILE A 76 -26.57 3.70 0.32
CA ILE A 76 -26.22 4.92 -0.41
C ILE A 76 -25.11 4.66 -1.45
N ILE A 77 -24.18 3.74 -1.15
CA ILE A 77 -23.08 3.40 -2.05
C ILE A 77 -23.60 2.49 -3.18
N ALA A 78 -24.06 3.11 -4.26
CA ALA A 78 -24.42 2.38 -5.47
C ALA A 78 -23.16 1.68 -6.06
N PRO A 79 -23.30 0.45 -6.61
CA PRO A 79 -22.18 -0.28 -7.23
C PRO A 79 -21.40 0.53 -8.28
N VAL A 80 -22.10 1.44 -8.98
CA VAL A 80 -21.52 2.33 -10.00
C VAL A 80 -20.50 3.31 -9.39
N VAL A 81 -20.78 3.86 -8.20
CA VAL A 81 -19.89 4.81 -7.52
C VAL A 81 -18.62 4.08 -7.08
N SER A 82 -18.76 2.93 -6.42
CA SER A 82 -17.60 2.13 -5.97
C SER A 82 -16.71 1.70 -7.15
N GLY A 83 -17.31 1.25 -8.26
CA GLY A 83 -16.55 0.87 -9.45
C GLY A 83 -15.80 2.05 -10.09
N THR A 84 -16.42 3.23 -10.13
CA THR A 84 -15.81 4.44 -10.70
C THR A 84 -14.64 4.90 -9.84
N VAL A 85 -14.81 4.91 -8.52
CA VAL A 85 -13.74 5.29 -7.58
C VAL A 85 -12.58 4.30 -7.69
N LEU A 86 -12.83 2.98 -7.73
CA LEU A 86 -11.79 1.97 -7.95
C LEU A 86 -11.01 2.18 -9.27
N MET A 87 -11.69 2.60 -10.33
CA MET A 87 -11.04 2.92 -11.61
C MET A 87 -10.17 4.18 -11.51
N LEU A 88 -10.65 5.23 -10.83
CA LEU A 88 -9.89 6.46 -10.60
C LEU A 88 -8.63 6.20 -9.78
N ILE A 89 -8.74 5.35 -8.76
CA ILE A 89 -7.62 4.88 -7.96
C ILE A 89 -6.57 4.21 -8.85
N ALA A 90 -6.99 3.27 -9.70
CA ALA A 90 -6.08 2.60 -10.61
C ALA A 90 -5.40 3.62 -11.55
N ALA A 91 -6.17 4.58 -12.08
CA ALA A 91 -5.65 5.64 -12.94
C ALA A 91 -4.62 6.54 -12.25
N MET A 92 -4.79 6.85 -10.95
CA MET A 92 -3.84 7.63 -10.16
C MET A 92 -2.51 6.91 -9.91
N ILE A 93 -2.51 5.57 -9.90
CA ILE A 93 -1.30 4.76 -9.64
C ILE A 93 -0.44 4.60 -10.91
N ILE A 94 -1.06 4.66 -12.10
CA ILE A 94 -0.37 4.55 -13.39
C ILE A 94 0.82 5.52 -13.53
N PRO A 95 0.67 6.86 -13.33
CA PRO A 95 1.80 7.78 -13.48
C PRO A 95 2.91 7.49 -12.47
N ILE A 96 2.57 7.21 -11.22
CA ILE A 96 3.53 6.84 -10.18
C ILE A 96 4.32 5.61 -10.60
N SER A 97 3.65 4.62 -11.20
CA SER A 97 4.29 3.39 -11.67
C SER A 97 5.25 3.67 -12.83
N PHE A 98 4.87 4.50 -13.80
CA PHE A 98 5.73 4.89 -14.91
C PHE A 98 6.97 5.67 -14.47
N ASP A 99 6.86 6.50 -13.44
CA ASP A 99 8.03 7.19 -12.88
C ASP A 99 8.98 6.21 -12.20
N ARG A 100 8.47 5.12 -11.60
CA ARG A 100 9.32 4.04 -11.06
C ARG A 100 10.05 3.23 -12.13
N LEU A 101 9.59 3.21 -13.38
CA LEU A 101 10.33 2.57 -14.47
C LEU A 101 11.62 3.32 -14.81
N LYS A 102 11.72 4.59 -14.46
CA LYS A 102 12.92 5.42 -14.69
C LYS A 102 13.93 5.31 -13.55
N ASP A 103 13.53 4.71 -12.42
CA ASP A 103 14.34 4.55 -11.21
C ASP A 103 15.34 3.40 -11.40
N VAL A 104 16.37 3.67 -12.19
CA VAL A 104 17.40 2.73 -12.63
C VAL A 104 18.75 3.25 -12.12
N PRO A 105 19.65 2.39 -11.58
CA PRO A 105 20.97 2.81 -11.10
C PRO A 105 21.78 3.57 -12.15
N GLU A 106 22.61 4.51 -11.70
CA GLU A 106 23.51 5.25 -12.57
C GLU A 106 24.41 4.29 -13.36
N GLY A 107 24.38 4.37 -14.69
CA GLY A 107 25.14 3.50 -15.60
C GLY A 107 24.36 2.30 -16.17
N ALA A 108 23.16 2.00 -15.69
CA ALA A 108 22.30 1.00 -16.32
C ALA A 108 21.54 1.57 -17.52
N SER A 109 21.24 0.71 -18.50
CA SER A 109 20.54 1.12 -19.73
C SER A 109 19.16 1.70 -19.41
N THR A 110 18.80 2.80 -20.08
CA THR A 110 17.45 3.39 -20.00
C THR A 110 16.35 2.40 -20.42
N ALA A 111 16.69 1.34 -21.18
CA ALA A 111 15.77 0.27 -21.55
C ALA A 111 15.53 -0.76 -20.42
N ALA A 112 16.37 -0.80 -19.38
CA ALA A 112 16.31 -1.83 -18.34
C ALA A 112 14.99 -1.81 -17.58
N GLY A 113 14.55 -0.63 -17.11
CA GLY A 113 13.28 -0.48 -16.38
C GLY A 113 12.05 -0.91 -17.21
N PRO A 114 11.86 -0.38 -18.44
CA PRO A 114 10.79 -0.80 -19.33
C PRO A 114 10.83 -2.29 -19.69
N CYS A 115 12.00 -2.88 -19.94
CA CYS A 115 12.15 -4.30 -20.24
C CYS A 115 11.74 -5.18 -19.06
N VAL A 116 12.21 -4.86 -17.84
CA VAL A 116 11.85 -5.60 -16.62
C VAL A 116 10.34 -5.49 -16.35
N ALA A 117 9.77 -4.30 -16.50
CA ALA A 117 8.34 -4.08 -16.33
C ALA A 117 7.52 -4.87 -17.37
N ALA A 118 7.94 -4.89 -18.63
CA ALA A 118 7.28 -5.64 -19.69
C ALA A 118 7.32 -7.15 -19.43
N VAL A 119 8.47 -7.71 -19.03
CA VAL A 119 8.58 -9.13 -18.67
C VAL A 119 7.67 -9.47 -17.49
N THR A 120 7.71 -8.66 -16.43
CA THR A 120 6.84 -8.82 -15.25
C THR A 120 5.38 -8.84 -15.64
N LEU A 121 4.95 -7.86 -16.45
CA LEU A 121 3.57 -7.71 -16.89
C LEU A 121 3.13 -8.87 -17.78
N ILE A 122 3.92 -9.25 -18.79
CA ILE A 122 3.60 -10.34 -19.71
C ILE A 122 3.45 -11.66 -18.95
N VAL A 123 4.40 -11.98 -18.07
CA VAL A 123 4.35 -13.23 -17.29
C VAL A 123 3.13 -13.24 -16.36
N ALA A 124 2.90 -12.14 -15.63
CA ALA A 124 1.74 -12.04 -14.74
C ALA A 124 0.43 -12.16 -15.52
N THR A 125 0.26 -11.42 -16.63
CA THR A 125 -0.96 -11.44 -17.44
C THR A 125 -1.21 -12.81 -18.07
N VAL A 126 -0.19 -13.44 -18.66
CA VAL A 126 -0.33 -14.77 -19.25
C VAL A 126 -0.74 -15.79 -18.20
N LEU A 127 -0.15 -15.76 -17.01
CA LEU A 127 -0.50 -16.67 -15.92
C LEU A 127 -1.91 -16.39 -15.37
N VAL A 128 -2.31 -15.13 -15.18
CA VAL A 128 -3.68 -14.80 -14.76
C VAL A 128 -4.71 -15.34 -15.75
N LEU A 129 -4.47 -15.16 -17.06
CA LEU A 129 -5.42 -15.52 -18.10
C LEU A 129 -5.46 -17.03 -18.39
N ARG A 130 -4.30 -17.69 -18.42
CA ARG A 130 -4.17 -19.09 -18.88
C ARG A 130 -3.98 -20.12 -17.77
N ALA A 131 -3.55 -19.72 -16.56
CA ALA A 131 -3.27 -20.71 -15.53
C ALA A 131 -4.55 -21.30 -14.93
N PRO A 132 -4.53 -22.59 -14.53
CA PRO A 132 -5.66 -23.22 -13.87
C PRO A 132 -5.93 -22.56 -12.51
N GLY A 133 -7.18 -22.63 -12.03
CA GLY A 133 -7.68 -21.80 -10.91
C GLY A 133 -6.81 -21.80 -9.63
N LYS A 134 -6.11 -22.90 -9.32
CA LYS A 134 -5.19 -23.00 -8.17
C LYS A 134 -3.94 -22.10 -8.29
N TRP A 135 -3.50 -21.82 -9.52
CA TRP A 135 -2.27 -21.06 -9.81
C TRP A 135 -2.55 -19.58 -10.08
N ARG A 136 -3.81 -19.21 -10.34
CA ARG A 136 -4.20 -17.81 -10.59
C ARG A 136 -3.76 -16.85 -9.47
N PRO A 137 -3.90 -17.16 -8.16
CA PRO A 137 -3.41 -16.26 -7.11
C PRO A 137 -1.87 -16.10 -7.10
N TRP A 138 -1.15 -17.14 -7.51
CA TRP A 138 0.32 -17.17 -7.55
C TRP A 138 0.91 -16.45 -8.78
N SER A 139 0.09 -16.18 -9.80
CA SER A 139 0.50 -15.48 -11.03
C SER A 139 1.26 -14.18 -10.76
N LEU A 140 0.80 -13.37 -9.79
CA LEU A 140 1.43 -12.10 -9.45
C LEU A 140 2.79 -12.32 -8.80
N MET A 141 2.91 -13.28 -7.88
CA MET A 141 4.19 -13.63 -7.25
C MET A 141 5.20 -14.16 -8.29
N ILE A 142 4.75 -15.01 -9.21
CA ILE A 142 5.59 -15.55 -10.28
C ILE A 142 6.00 -14.43 -11.26
N GLY A 143 5.08 -13.52 -11.59
CA GLY A 143 5.37 -12.34 -12.41
C GLY A 143 6.47 -11.47 -11.81
N ILE A 144 6.37 -11.15 -10.52
CA ILE A 144 7.41 -10.42 -9.77
C ILE A 144 8.74 -11.18 -9.82
N GLY A 145 8.72 -12.50 -9.57
CA GLY A 145 9.91 -13.34 -9.64
C GLY A 145 10.57 -13.34 -11.02
N ALA A 146 9.79 -13.39 -12.09
CA ALA A 146 10.29 -13.31 -13.46
C ALA A 146 10.86 -11.93 -13.80
N GLY A 147 10.24 -10.86 -13.31
CA GLY A 147 10.76 -9.49 -13.38
C GLY A 147 12.12 -9.35 -12.71
N CYS A 148 12.24 -9.87 -11.49
CA CYS A 148 13.51 -9.93 -10.76
C CYS A 148 14.57 -10.72 -11.56
N ALA A 149 14.25 -11.91 -12.07
CA ALA A 149 15.19 -12.66 -12.91
C ALA A 149 15.63 -11.88 -14.15
N ALA A 150 14.71 -11.13 -14.79
CA ALA A 150 15.02 -10.27 -15.93
C ALA A 150 15.88 -9.05 -15.55
N ALA A 151 15.86 -8.61 -14.29
CA ALA A 151 16.68 -7.50 -13.79
C ALA A 151 18.16 -7.90 -13.61
N ALA A 152 18.46 -9.19 -13.42
CA ALA A 152 19.81 -9.71 -13.22
C ALA A 152 20.82 -9.34 -14.34
N PRO A 153 20.52 -9.57 -15.64
CA PRO A 153 21.47 -9.22 -16.71
C PRO A 153 21.71 -7.71 -16.86
N PHE A 154 20.80 -6.87 -16.35
CA PHE A 154 20.96 -5.41 -16.38
C PHE A 154 21.80 -4.85 -15.22
N GLY A 155 22.29 -5.71 -14.31
CA GLY A 155 23.10 -5.27 -13.17
C GLY A 155 22.35 -4.38 -12.18
N LEU A 156 21.01 -4.49 -12.12
CA LEU A 156 20.18 -3.66 -11.25
C LEU A 156 20.28 -4.01 -9.76
N TYR A 157 21.02 -5.07 -9.42
CA TYR A 157 21.17 -5.55 -8.05
C TYR A 157 22.38 -4.94 -7.35
N ASP A 158 22.12 -4.21 -6.27
CA ASP A 158 23.12 -3.71 -5.34
C ASP A 158 23.29 -4.70 -4.17
N PHE A 159 24.23 -5.63 -4.31
CA PHE A 159 24.55 -6.61 -3.27
C PHE A 159 25.41 -6.03 -2.13
N GLY A 160 25.97 -4.82 -2.29
CA GLY A 160 26.80 -4.18 -1.26
C GLY A 160 26.04 -3.83 0.02
N LYS A 161 24.71 -3.71 -0.08
CA LYS A 161 23.82 -3.48 1.08
C LYS A 161 23.48 -4.75 1.86
N LEU A 162 23.83 -5.94 1.38
CA LEU A 162 23.51 -7.19 2.07
C LEU A 162 24.47 -7.48 3.23
N ASP A 163 25.74 -7.08 3.10
CA ASP A 163 26.78 -7.38 4.10
C ASP A 163 26.59 -6.61 5.43
N VAL A 164 25.83 -5.51 5.39
CA VAL A 164 25.61 -4.62 6.55
C VAL A 164 24.30 -4.93 7.29
N VAL A 165 23.52 -5.91 6.81
CA VAL A 165 22.18 -6.19 7.34
C VAL A 165 22.19 -7.44 8.21
N SER A 166 21.74 -7.29 9.45
CA SER A 166 21.55 -8.40 10.39
C SER A 166 20.44 -9.33 9.91
N TRP A 167 20.62 -10.65 10.10
CA TRP A 167 19.65 -11.70 9.73
C TRP A 167 18.26 -11.49 10.35
N VAL A 168 18.22 -10.93 11.56
CA VAL A 168 17.00 -10.46 12.20
C VAL A 168 17.19 -8.99 12.52
N ARG A 169 16.27 -8.16 12.03
CA ARG A 169 16.20 -6.74 12.35
C ARG A 169 14.76 -6.40 12.74
N ILE A 170 14.60 -5.88 13.94
CA ILE A 170 13.32 -5.31 14.36
C ILE A 170 13.20 -3.94 13.65
N PRO A 171 12.06 -3.61 13.01
CA PRO A 171 11.89 -2.32 12.38
C PRO A 171 12.10 -1.20 13.41
N ASP A 172 12.79 -0.14 13.04
CA ASP A 172 12.99 1.01 13.93
C ASP A 172 11.63 1.57 14.36
N THR A 173 11.30 1.40 15.64
CA THR A 173 10.02 1.80 16.24
C THR A 173 10.05 3.26 16.68
N GLY A 174 10.52 4.15 15.81
CA GLY A 174 10.50 5.59 16.05
C GLY A 174 9.07 6.10 15.95
N PHE A 175 8.28 6.00 17.02
CA PHE A 175 7.00 6.67 17.08
C PHE A 175 7.26 8.18 17.04
N PRO A 176 6.84 8.91 16.00
CA PRO A 176 7.21 10.32 15.82
C PRO A 176 6.54 11.26 16.84
N GLY A 177 5.75 10.72 17.77
CA GLY A 177 4.95 11.47 18.72
C GLY A 177 3.54 11.75 18.18
N LEU A 178 2.67 12.24 19.06
CA LEU A 178 1.36 12.77 18.69
C LEU A 178 1.34 14.26 19.00
N VAL A 179 0.88 15.03 18.02
CA VAL A 179 0.43 16.39 18.26
C VAL A 179 -0.93 16.29 18.95
N LEU A 180 -0.94 16.52 20.26
CA LEU A 180 -2.16 16.55 21.08
C LEU A 180 -2.83 17.95 21.09
N ALA A 181 -2.08 18.99 20.70
CA ALA A 181 -2.58 20.35 20.52
C ALA A 181 -2.67 20.67 19.01
N PRO A 182 -3.82 20.44 18.36
CA PRO A 182 -3.93 20.55 16.91
C PRO A 182 -3.74 22.00 16.44
N THR A 183 -2.69 22.23 15.67
CA THR A 183 -2.35 23.54 15.05
C THR A 183 -3.26 23.82 13.84
N ALA A 184 -3.26 25.05 13.32
CA ALA A 184 -4.04 25.41 12.12
C ALA A 184 -3.76 24.50 10.90
N GLY A 185 -2.50 24.10 10.69
CA GLY A 185 -2.13 23.17 9.62
C GLY A 185 -2.73 21.77 9.77
N PHE A 186 -2.92 21.28 11.00
CA PHE A 186 -3.61 20.01 11.25
C PHE A 186 -5.07 20.08 10.79
N TRP A 187 -5.76 21.16 11.14
CA TRP A 187 -7.16 21.36 10.75
C TRP A 187 -7.35 21.60 9.25
N ALA A 188 -6.35 22.17 8.57
CA ALA A 188 -6.35 22.30 7.11
C ALA A 188 -6.29 20.94 6.40
N LEU A 189 -5.50 20.01 6.94
CA LEU A 189 -5.28 18.68 6.34
C LEU A 189 -6.32 17.63 6.78
N ALA A 190 -6.96 17.80 7.93
CA ALA A 190 -7.91 16.84 8.48
C ALA A 190 -9.06 16.46 7.52
N PRO A 191 -9.75 17.39 6.84
CA PRO A 191 -10.82 17.03 5.90
C PRO A 191 -10.34 16.11 4.77
N MET A 192 -9.14 16.35 4.25
CA MET A 192 -8.55 15.54 3.18
C MET A 192 -8.37 14.09 3.63
N PHE A 193 -7.83 13.89 4.83
CA PHE A 193 -7.65 12.55 5.42
C PHE A 193 -8.98 11.85 5.70
N LEU A 194 -9.97 12.57 6.25
CA LEU A 194 -11.29 12.01 6.53
C LEU A 194 -11.99 11.56 5.24
N ILE A 195 -11.90 12.35 4.17
CA ILE A 195 -12.48 11.99 2.86
C ILE A 195 -11.80 10.76 2.28
N VAL A 196 -10.46 10.70 2.29
CA VAL A 196 -9.73 9.52 1.79
C VAL A 196 -10.07 8.26 2.59
N THR A 197 -10.34 8.40 3.89
CA THR A 197 -10.74 7.29 4.76
C THR A 197 -12.11 6.70 4.41
N MET A 198 -12.97 7.46 3.73
CA MET A 198 -14.31 7.01 3.32
C MET A 198 -14.32 6.24 1.99
N ILE A 199 -13.20 6.24 1.26
CA ILE A 199 -13.04 5.61 -0.06
C ILE A 199 -12.49 4.20 0.09
#